data_AF-A0A6I4M047-F1
#
_entry.id   AF-A0A6I4M047-F1
#
_cell.length_a   1.000
_cell.length_b   1.000
_cell.length_c   1.000
_cell.angle_alpha   90.00
_cell.angle_beta   90.00
_cell.angle_gamma   90.00
#
_symmetry.space_group_name_H-M   'P 1'
#
loop_
_entity.id
_entity.type
_entity.pdbx_description
1 polymer ?
#
loop_
_entity_poly.entity_id
_entity_poly.type
_entity_poly.pdbx_seq_one_letter_code
_entity_poly.pdbx_strand_id
1 'polypeptide(L)'
;MFTRKLKFEAEANFPFLTYVDNGSVLSLNLAIYVDDAMSALIAGTGWNVPSYQSSNGWFLQIPSTYVVGQDGLVKMRHVDPDYRNRVDIDALRGTLSSLLGDLSLNARLPPEHEDSSSPCI
;
A
#
# COMPACT_ATOMS: atom_id res chain seq x y z
N MET A 1 -7.39 1.45 -20.85
CA MET A 1 -6.29 1.74 -19.90
C MET A 1 -5.68 0.45 -19.40
N PHE A 2 -4.36 0.39 -19.32
CA PHE A 2 -3.58 -0.80 -18.95
C PHE A 2 -4.01 -1.40 -17.61
N THR A 3 -4.17 -0.58 -16.56
CA THR A 3 -4.57 -1.02 -15.20
C THR A 3 -5.91 -1.76 -15.18
N ARG A 4 -6.88 -1.38 -16.03
CA ARG A 4 -8.18 -2.06 -16.11
C ARG A 4 -8.05 -3.47 -16.69
N LYS A 5 -7.23 -3.62 -17.73
CA LYS A 5 -6.92 -4.92 -18.34
C LYS A 5 -6.19 -5.81 -17.33
N LEU A 6 -5.17 -5.27 -16.66
CA LEU A 6 -4.40 -5.98 -15.65
C LEU A 6 -5.27 -6.47 -14.49
N LYS A 7 -6.18 -5.64 -13.97
CA LYS A 7 -7.13 -6.05 -12.92
C LYS A 7 -8.02 -7.22 -13.37
N PHE A 8 -8.51 -7.15 -14.60
CA PHE A 8 -9.36 -8.21 -15.17
C PHE A 8 -8.59 -9.53 -15.31
N GLU A 9 -7.36 -9.49 -15.84
CA GLU A 9 -6.51 -10.68 -16.00
C GLU A 9 -6.04 -11.27 -14.67
N ALA A 10 -5.86 -10.44 -13.64
CA ALA A 10 -5.44 -10.87 -12.30
C ALA A 10 -6.59 -11.43 -11.44
N GLU A 11 -7.84 -11.39 -11.93
CA GLU A 11 -9.05 -11.77 -11.18
C GLU A 11 -9.14 -11.11 -9.78
N ALA A 12 -8.60 -9.90 -9.67
CA ALA A 12 -8.43 -9.25 -8.38
C ALA A 12 -9.75 -8.63 -7.89
N ASN A 13 -10.18 -9.06 -6.70
CA ASN A 13 -11.37 -8.53 -6.01
C ASN A 13 -11.13 -7.21 -5.26
N PHE A 14 -9.90 -6.69 -5.27
CA PHE A 14 -9.53 -5.44 -4.62
C PHE A 14 -9.35 -4.31 -5.64
N PRO A 15 -9.42 -3.03 -5.22
CA PRO A 15 -9.23 -1.90 -6.13
C PRO A 15 -7.76 -1.81 -6.60
N PHE A 16 -7.59 -1.45 -7.87
CA PHE A 16 -6.29 -1.06 -8.40
C PHE A 16 -6.25 0.45 -8.49
N LEU A 17 -5.28 1.07 -7.83
CA LEU A 17 -5.10 2.51 -7.89
C LEU A 17 -4.30 2.87 -9.14
N THR A 18 -4.79 3.83 -9.93
CA THR A 18 -4.05 4.39 -11.06
C THR A 18 -3.62 5.79 -10.69
N TYR A 19 -2.32 6.02 -10.66
CA TYR A 19 -1.75 7.34 -10.47
C TYR A 19 -1.69 8.03 -11.82
N VAL A 20 -2.66 8.91 -12.09
CA VAL A 20 -2.65 9.74 -13.31
C VAL A 20 -1.65 10.89 -13.08
N ASP A 21 -0.80 11.14 -14.07
CA ASP A 21 0.13 12.29 -14.13
C ASP A 21 1.32 12.27 -13.15
N ASN A 22 1.57 11.16 -12.44
CA ASN A 22 2.70 10.95 -11.51
C ASN A 22 2.90 12.00 -10.38
N GLY A 23 2.08 13.05 -10.30
CA GLY A 23 2.28 14.19 -9.40
C GLY A 23 2.28 13.84 -7.92
N SER A 24 1.55 12.80 -7.51
CA SER A 24 1.49 12.32 -6.12
C SER A 24 2.56 11.29 -5.76
N VAL A 25 3.19 10.64 -6.75
CA VAL A 25 4.20 9.59 -6.53
C VAL A 25 5.61 10.20 -6.49
N LEU A 26 5.84 11.24 -7.29
CA LEU A 26 7.06 12.05 -7.24
C LEU A 26 7.19 12.77 -5.89
N SER A 27 6.09 13.28 -5.32
CA SER A 27 6.11 13.96 -4.02
C SER A 27 6.39 13.02 -2.83
N LEU A 28 6.24 11.71 -3.02
CA LEU A 28 6.56 10.68 -2.02
C LEU A 28 7.96 10.07 -2.21
N ASN A 29 8.74 10.55 -3.19
CA ASN A 29 10.06 10.00 -3.56
C ASN A 29 10.04 8.48 -3.85
N LEU A 30 8.92 7.98 -4.39
CA LEU A 30 8.69 6.56 -4.72
C LEU A 30 8.82 6.29 -6.22
N ALA A 31 9.55 7.12 -6.95
CA ALA A 31 9.77 6.95 -8.38
C ALA A 31 11.27 6.92 -8.69
N ILE A 32 11.69 5.96 -9.50
CA ILE A 32 13.03 5.83 -10.05
C ILE A 32 12.97 6.26 -11.50
N TYR A 33 13.85 7.17 -11.90
CA TYR A 33 14.07 7.48 -13.31
C TYR A 33 14.88 6.36 -13.98
N VAL A 34 14.40 5.88 -15.12
CA VAL A 34 15.09 4.92 -15.98
C VAL A 34 15.71 5.70 -17.13
N ASP A 35 17.04 5.64 -17.23
CA ASP A 35 17.79 6.33 -18.28
C ASP A 35 17.53 5.77 -19.69
N ASP A 36 18.03 6.47 -20.69
CA ASP A 36 17.82 6.14 -22.10
C ASP A 36 18.39 4.77 -22.50
N ALA A 37 19.51 4.35 -21.91
CA ALA A 37 20.12 3.06 -22.23
C ALA A 37 19.28 1.90 -21.68
N MET A 38 18.85 1.99 -20.43
CA MET A 38 18.02 0.98 -19.77
C MET A 38 16.60 0.95 -20.34
N SER A 39 16.02 2.11 -20.64
CA SER A 39 14.70 2.20 -21.26
C SER A 39 14.68 1.58 -22.65
N ALA A 40 15.72 1.79 -23.47
CA ALA A 40 15.86 1.14 -24.77
C ALA A 40 15.93 -0.39 -24.64
N LEU A 41 16.66 -0.92 -23.66
CA LEU A 41 16.71 -2.37 -23.40
C LEU A 41 15.34 -2.93 -23.00
N ILE A 42 14.64 -2.27 -22.06
CA ILE A 42 13.31 -2.68 -21.61
C ILE A 42 12.31 -2.63 -22.77
N ALA A 43 12.31 -1.55 -23.55
CA ALA A 43 11.47 -1.41 -24.73
C ALA A 43 11.75 -2.50 -25.78
N GLY A 44 13.03 -2.86 -25.98
CA GLY A 44 13.45 -3.94 -26.87
C GLY A 44 12.90 -5.33 -26.48
N THR A 45 12.50 -5.53 -25.22
CA THR A 45 11.82 -6.76 -24.76
C THR A 45 10.29 -6.73 -24.95
N GLY A 46 9.75 -5.67 -25.56
CA GLY A 46 8.31 -5.50 -25.82
C GLY A 46 7.54 -4.76 -24.72
N TRP A 47 8.23 -4.27 -23.69
CA TRP A 47 7.61 -3.54 -22.58
C TRP A 47 7.53 -2.05 -22.88
N ASN A 48 6.32 -1.47 -22.80
CA ASN A 48 6.09 -0.04 -23.02
C ASN A 48 5.67 0.63 -21.70
N VAL A 49 6.63 0.84 -20.81
CA VAL A 49 6.42 1.39 -19.47
C VAL A 49 5.68 2.74 -19.47
N PRO A 50 6.03 3.72 -20.33
CA PRO A 50 5.31 4.99 -20.42
C PRO A 50 3.81 4.80 -20.70
N SER A 51 3.45 3.87 -21.60
CA SER A 51 2.06 3.59 -21.94
C SER A 51 1.22 3.02 -20.79
N TYR A 52 1.87 2.41 -19.79
CA TYR A 52 1.19 1.85 -18.62
C TYR A 52 0.77 2.93 -17.62
N GLN A 53 1.50 4.05 -17.60
CA GLN A 53 1.38 5.12 -16.60
C GLN A 53 0.69 6.37 -17.14
N SER A 54 0.18 6.31 -18.38
CA SER A 54 -0.41 7.48 -19.07
C SER A 54 0.51 8.70 -19.05
N SER A 55 1.82 8.49 -19.08
CA SER A 55 2.84 9.54 -19.03
C SER A 55 3.88 9.31 -20.13
N ASN A 56 4.60 10.36 -20.52
CA ASN A 56 5.69 10.25 -21.50
C ASN A 56 7.05 9.93 -20.84
N GLY A 57 7.10 9.83 -19.51
CA GLY A 57 8.33 9.64 -18.76
C GLY A 57 8.65 8.18 -18.49
N TRP A 58 9.94 7.84 -18.53
CA TRP A 58 10.47 6.55 -18.09
C TRP A 58 10.72 6.57 -16.59
N PHE A 59 9.64 6.47 -15.82
CA PHE A 59 9.70 6.33 -14.37
C PHE A 59 9.17 4.96 -13.98
N LEU A 60 9.78 4.33 -12.97
CA LEU A 60 9.26 3.13 -12.34
C LEU A 60 8.94 3.44 -10.89
N GLN A 61 7.80 2.93 -10.41
CA GLN A 61 7.46 3.06 -9.00
C GLN A 61 8.35 2.13 -8.18
N ILE A 62 8.95 2.65 -7.10
CA ILE A 62 9.62 1.84 -6.08
C ILE A 62 8.57 0.90 -5.50
N PRO A 63 8.76 -0.43 -5.56
CA PRO A 63 7.87 -1.36 -4.89
C PRO A 63 7.77 -1.05 -3.41
N SER A 64 6.54 -0.76 -2.98
CA SER A 64 6.25 -0.40 -1.61
C SER A 64 5.02 -1.13 -1.10
N THR A 65 5.06 -1.62 0.13
CA THR A 65 3.91 -2.23 0.82
C THR A 65 3.74 -1.56 2.16
N TYR A 66 2.48 -1.23 2.48
CA TYR A 66 2.12 -0.57 3.73
C TYR A 66 0.96 -1.30 4.39
N VAL A 67 0.98 -1.36 5.72
CA VAL A 67 -0.19 -1.66 6.55
C VAL A 67 -0.60 -0.36 7.21
N VAL A 68 -1.83 0.08 6.94
CA VAL A 68 -2.39 1.32 7.48
C VAL A 68 -3.49 0.95 8.48
N GLY A 69 -3.40 1.47 9.70
CA GLY A 69 -4.42 1.28 10.72
C GLY A 69 -5.70 2.06 10.44
N GLN A 70 -6.78 1.75 11.16
CA GLN A 70 -8.04 2.51 11.05
C GLN A 70 -7.90 3.97 11.54
N ASP A 71 -6.86 4.25 12.34
CA ASP A 71 -6.44 5.59 12.75
C ASP A 71 -5.71 6.36 11.64
N GLY A 72 -5.54 5.76 10.45
CA GLY A 72 -4.83 6.35 9.32
C GLY A 72 -3.30 6.32 9.45
N LEU A 73 -2.76 5.70 10.50
CA LEU A 73 -1.31 5.64 10.72
C LEU A 73 -0.70 4.40 10.09
N VAL A 74 0.50 4.55 9.53
CA VAL A 74 1.28 3.43 8.99
C VAL A 74 1.80 2.58 10.16
N LYS A 75 1.35 1.33 10.23
CA LYS A 75 1.74 0.34 11.25
C LYS A 75 2.91 -0.54 10.79
N MET A 76 3.05 -0.72 9.49
CA MET A 76 4.18 -1.39 8.86
C MET A 76 4.44 -0.77 7.49
N ARG A 77 5.72 -0.69 7.11
CA ARG A 77 6.15 -0.32 5.76
C ARG A 77 7.29 -1.22 5.29
N HIS A 78 7.27 -1.54 4.01
CA HIS A 78 8.38 -2.13 3.28
C HIS A 78 8.56 -1.32 2.00
N VAL A 79 9.73 -0.73 1.78
CA VAL A 79 10.05 0.07 0.59
C VAL A 79 11.44 -0.35 0.15
N ASP A 80 11.55 -0.95 -1.02
CA ASP A 80 12.82 -1.45 -1.54
C ASP A 80 12.93 -1.19 -3.05
N PRO A 81 13.95 -0.47 -3.53
CA PRO A 81 14.19 -0.29 -4.96
C PRO A 81 14.53 -1.61 -5.67
N ASP A 82 15.07 -2.62 -4.97
CA ASP A 82 15.21 -3.96 -5.50
C ASP A 82 13.86 -4.67 -5.48
N TYR A 83 13.19 -4.70 -6.64
CA TYR A 83 11.88 -5.30 -6.81
C TYR A 83 11.81 -6.80 -6.51
N ARG A 84 12.96 -7.47 -6.37
CA ARG A 84 13.04 -8.89 -5.98
C ARG A 84 12.89 -9.08 -4.49
N ASN A 85 13.21 -8.06 -3.69
CA ASN A 85 13.04 -8.09 -2.25
C ASN A 85 11.61 -7.68 -1.88
N ARG A 86 10.70 -8.66 -1.90
CA ARG A 86 9.30 -8.46 -1.53
C ARG A 86 9.10 -8.67 -0.03
N VAL A 87 8.09 -8.01 0.51
CA VAL A 87 7.65 -8.27 1.88
C VAL A 87 7.22 -9.73 2.01
N ASP A 88 7.62 -10.35 3.11
CA ASP A 88 7.17 -11.69 3.47
C ASP A 88 5.67 -11.67 3.83
N ILE A 89 4.92 -12.64 3.29
CA ILE A 89 3.48 -12.74 3.50
C ILE A 89 3.16 -13.08 4.95
N ASP A 90 3.99 -13.87 5.63
CA ASP A 90 3.75 -14.24 7.02
C ASP A 90 4.01 -13.05 7.96
N ALA A 91 5.01 -12.23 7.66
CA ALA A 91 5.23 -10.95 8.35
C ALA A 91 4.04 -9.98 8.20
N LEU A 92 3.44 -9.89 7.00
CA LEU A 92 2.22 -9.11 6.78
C LEU A 92 1.05 -9.63 7.61
N ARG A 93 0.82 -10.95 7.56
CA ARG A 93 -0.28 -11.59 8.31
C ARG A 93 -0.11 -11.41 9.81
N GLY A 94 1.10 -11.60 10.34
CA GLY A 94 1.40 -11.39 11.76
C GLY A 94 1.08 -9.97 12.22
N THR A 95 1.47 -8.97 11.42
CA THR A 95 1.16 -7.56 11.70
C THR A 95 -0.36 -7.31 11.74
N LEU A 96 -1.10 -7.79 10.74
CA LEU A 96 -2.55 -7.65 10.69
C LEU A 96 -3.24 -8.33 11.88
N SER A 97 -2.82 -9.55 12.23
CA SER A 97 -3.35 -10.27 13.38
C SER A 97 -3.09 -9.53 14.69
N SER A 98 -1.90 -8.95 14.88
CA SER A 98 -1.59 -8.13 16.06
C SER A 98 -2.52 -6.91 16.16
N LEU A 99 -2.67 -6.16 15.07
CA LEU A 99 -3.52 -4.96 15.06
C LEU A 99 -4.99 -5.27 15.35
N LEU A 100 -5.51 -6.39 14.82
CA LEU A 100 -6.87 -6.83 15.11
C LEU A 100 -7.03 -7.31 16.56
N GLY A 101 -6.00 -7.95 17.13
CA GLY A 101 -5.96 -8.32 18.54
C GLY A 101 -6.00 -7.09 19.46
N ASP A 102 -5.21 -6.06 19.15
CA ASP A 102 -5.17 -4.80 19.91
C ASP A 102 -6.50 -4.04 19.82
N LEU A 103 -7.17 -4.05 18.66
CA LEU A 103 -8.51 -3.50 18.52
C LEU A 103 -9.54 -4.25 19.37
N SER A 104 -9.45 -5.58 19.46
CA SER A 104 -10.33 -6.40 20.31
C SER A 104 -10.11 -6.18 21.80
N LEU A 105 -8.87 -5.91 22.23
CA LEU A 105 -8.54 -5.56 23.61
C LEU A 105 -9.05 -4.16 23.98
N ASN A 106 -8.89 -3.18 23.09
CA ASN A 106 -9.33 -1.80 23.30
C ASN A 106 -10.85 -1.60 23.15
N ALA A 107 -11.57 -2.55 22.55
CA ALA A 107 -13.03 -2.53 22.44
C ALA A 107 -13.76 -3.05 23.71
N ARG A 108 -13.04 -3.52 24.72
CA ARG A 108 -13.63 -3.90 26.02
C ARG A 108 -14.05 -2.61 26.74
N LEU A 109 -15.36 -2.42 26.92
CA LEU A 109 -15.93 -1.23 27.59
C LEU A 109 -15.22 -0.96 28.94
N PRO A 110 -15.09 0.32 29.34
CA PRO A 110 -14.63 0.67 30.69
C PRO A 110 -15.53 -0.02 31.73
N PRO A 111 -15.00 -0.36 32.93
CA PRO A 111 -15.79 -0.98 33.97
C PRO A 111 -16.99 -0.08 34.26
N GLU A 112 -18.17 -0.70 34.27
CA GLU A 112 -19.42 -0.05 34.66
C GLU A 112 -19.18 0.64 36.00
N HIS A 113 -19.36 1.95 36.03
CA HIS A 113 -19.29 2.71 37.27
C HIS A 113 -20.41 2.12 38.15
N GLU A 114 -20.03 1.39 39.21
CA GLU A 114 -20.98 0.98 40.25
C GLU A 114 -21.69 2.25 40.70
N ASP A 115 -22.95 2.37 40.29
CA ASP A 115 -23.84 3.42 40.75
C ASP A 115 -24.10 3.09 42.22
N SER A 116 -23.26 3.66 43.09
CA SER A 116 -23.47 3.61 44.52
C SER A 116 -24.73 4.43 44.80
N SER A 117 -25.86 3.76 44.70
CA SER A 117 -27.12 4.17 45.28
C SER A 117 -26.93 4.24 46.80
N SER A 118 -26.40 5.37 47.26
CA SER A 118 -26.47 5.78 48.65
C SER A 118 -27.65 6.74 48.77
N PRO A 119 -28.73 6.36 49.49
CA PRO A 119 -29.78 7.29 49.82
C PRO A 119 -29.30 8.12 51.02
N CYS A 120 -29.01 9.39 50.81
CA CYS A 120 -28.76 10.33 51.89
C CYS A 120 -29.81 11.44 51.85
N ILE A 121 -30.83 11.22 52.69
CA ILE A 121 -31.53 12.15 53.61
C ILE A 121 -31.71 13.60 53.12
#